data_AF-A0A7S4WK27-F1
#
_entry.id   AF-A0A7S4WK27-F1
#
_cell.length_a   1.000
_cell.length_b   1.000
_cell.length_c   1.000
_cell.angle_alpha   90.00
_cell.angle_beta   90.00
_cell.angle_gamma   90.00
#
_symmetry.space_group_name_H-M   'P 1'
#
loop_
_entity.id
_entity.type
_entity.pdbx_description
1 polymer ?
#
loop_
_entity_poly.entity_id
_entity_poly.type
_entity_poly.pdbx_seq_one_letter_code
_entity_poly.pdbx_strand_id
1 'polypeptide(L)'
;TGKRPIHYAAEFGAPSGVIKYLAVKDPLSAGAQDTKGMTPTHYLCKYYAERHSPKEDDGQPTKDCMLDAAKALISAAASSLNLENKDGMNAIELALDSEASIHVIKALQKGCERQHQQEICNGTSQMSTNTDNSNMKQVMEQIAEEINRTKLSEFVHPRVIRSSTSRRKFRSEKASVA
;
A
#
# COMPACT_ATOMS: atom_id res chain seq x y z
N THR A 1 5.60 -3.59 -31.96
CA THR A 1 4.29 -3.85 -31.33
C THR A 1 4.49 -4.81 -30.18
N GLY A 2 3.92 -4.54 -29.00
CA GLY A 2 4.00 -5.43 -27.83
C GLY A 2 2.67 -6.12 -27.48
N LYS A 3 1.65 -5.92 -28.32
CA LYS A 3 0.29 -6.41 -28.09
C LYS A 3 0.23 -7.93 -28.22
N ARG A 4 -0.44 -8.54 -27.25
CA ARG A 4 -0.79 -9.97 -27.24
C ARG A 4 -2.23 -10.17 -27.76
N PRO A 5 -2.66 -11.39 -28.15
CA PRO A 5 -4.01 -11.63 -28.65
C PRO A 5 -5.13 -11.07 -27.75
N ILE A 6 -4.95 -11.13 -26.43
CA ILE A 6 -5.91 -10.59 -25.45
C ILE A 6 -6.04 -9.06 -25.49
N HIS A 7 -5.00 -8.33 -25.92
CA HIS A 7 -5.08 -6.88 -26.13
C HIS A 7 -6.02 -6.57 -27.29
N TYR A 8 -5.86 -7.29 -28.40
CA TYR A 8 -6.71 -7.12 -29.58
C TYR A 8 -8.15 -7.55 -29.29
N ALA A 9 -8.35 -8.62 -28.53
CA ALA A 9 -9.68 -9.04 -28.11
C ALA A 9 -10.41 -7.95 -27.30
N ALA A 10 -9.72 -7.33 -26.35
CA ALA A 10 -10.27 -6.21 -25.57
C ALA A 10 -10.49 -4.95 -26.42
N GLU A 11 -9.53 -4.62 -27.29
CA GLU A 11 -9.55 -3.44 -28.16
C GLU A 11 -10.66 -3.49 -29.23
N PHE A 12 -11.00 -4.67 -29.74
CA PHE A 12 -12.00 -4.83 -30.81
C PHE A 12 -13.35 -5.34 -30.29
N GLY A 13 -13.60 -5.28 -28.97
CA GLY A 13 -14.90 -5.63 -28.40
C GLY A 13 -15.27 -7.10 -28.57
N ALA A 14 -14.29 -8.02 -28.52
CA ALA A 14 -14.55 -9.44 -28.66
C ALA A 14 -15.50 -9.95 -27.55
N PRO A 15 -16.30 -11.01 -27.81
CA PRO A 15 -17.20 -11.56 -26.80
C PRO A 15 -16.49 -11.88 -25.49
N SER A 16 -17.15 -11.64 -24.36
CA SER A 16 -16.58 -11.86 -23.02
C SER A 16 -16.06 -13.29 -22.83
N GLY A 17 -16.71 -14.28 -23.47
CA GLY A 17 -16.23 -15.67 -23.49
C GLY A 17 -14.86 -15.86 -24.14
N VAL A 18 -14.56 -15.11 -25.21
CA VAL A 18 -13.24 -15.13 -25.88
C VAL A 18 -12.19 -14.51 -24.97
N ILE A 19 -12.48 -13.35 -24.38
CA ILE A 19 -11.57 -12.67 -23.45
C ILE A 19 -11.30 -13.56 -22.23
N LYS A 20 -12.35 -14.16 -21.66
CA LYS A 20 -12.24 -15.12 -20.56
C LYS A 20 -11.38 -16.32 -20.91
N TYR A 21 -11.59 -16.90 -22.09
CA TYR A 21 -10.78 -18.02 -22.56
C TYR A 21 -9.30 -17.65 -22.64
N LEU A 22 -8.98 -16.51 -23.26
CA LEU A 22 -7.59 -16.03 -23.39
C LEU A 22 -6.95 -15.74 -22.02
N ALA A 23 -7.69 -15.11 -21.12
CA ALA A 23 -7.23 -14.79 -19.77
C ALA A 23 -6.92 -16.04 -18.94
N VAL A 24 -7.70 -17.11 -19.11
CA VAL A 24 -7.45 -18.41 -18.45
C VAL A 24 -6.27 -19.14 -19.09
N LYS A 25 -6.11 -19.06 -20.42
CA LYS A 25 -5.05 -19.77 -21.14
C LYS A 25 -3.66 -19.16 -20.94
N ASP A 26 -3.57 -17.84 -20.85
CA ASP A 26 -2.32 -17.14 -20.58
C ASP A 26 -2.57 -15.97 -19.60
N PRO A 27 -2.64 -16.24 -18.28
CA PRO A 27 -2.89 -15.22 -17.27
C PRO A 27 -1.82 -14.11 -17.25
N LEU A 28 -0.57 -14.45 -17.58
CA LEU A 28 0.53 -13.48 -17.65
C LEU A 28 0.25 -12.44 -18.74
N SER A 29 -0.35 -12.84 -19.86
CA SER A 29 -0.75 -11.90 -20.91
C SER A 29 -1.85 -10.93 -20.49
N ALA A 30 -2.70 -11.31 -19.52
CA ALA A 30 -3.82 -10.48 -19.07
C ALA A 30 -3.34 -9.25 -18.28
N GLY A 31 -2.15 -9.31 -17.66
CA GLY A 31 -1.53 -8.20 -16.95
C GLY A 31 -0.35 -7.55 -17.67
N ALA A 32 0.06 -8.07 -18.84
CA ALA A 32 1.22 -7.56 -19.56
C ALA A 32 0.92 -6.21 -20.21
N GLN A 33 1.83 -5.25 -20.07
CA GLN A 33 1.78 -3.98 -20.81
C GLN A 33 2.36 -4.15 -22.22
N ASP A 34 1.73 -3.52 -23.21
CA ASP A 34 2.29 -3.40 -24.55
C ASP A 34 3.35 -2.28 -24.64
N THR A 35 3.82 -1.98 -25.85
CA THR A 35 4.80 -0.90 -26.10
C THR A 35 4.31 0.51 -25.77
N LYS A 36 3.01 0.70 -25.49
CA LYS A 36 2.40 1.95 -25.01
C LYS A 36 2.18 1.95 -23.49
N GLY A 37 2.63 0.93 -22.78
CA GLY A 37 2.30 0.77 -21.35
C GLY A 37 0.85 0.32 -21.13
N MET A 38 0.14 -0.10 -22.18
CA MET A 38 -1.28 -0.42 -22.06
C MET A 38 -1.46 -1.91 -21.79
N THR A 39 -2.17 -2.25 -20.71
CA THR A 39 -2.64 -3.62 -20.45
C THR A 39 -3.93 -3.92 -21.22
N PRO A 40 -4.37 -5.19 -21.33
CA PRO A 40 -5.68 -5.52 -21.91
C PRO A 40 -6.84 -4.80 -21.23
N THR A 41 -6.78 -4.59 -19.91
CA THR A 41 -7.81 -3.84 -19.17
C THR A 41 -7.89 -2.39 -19.60
N HIS A 42 -6.77 -1.74 -19.93
CA HIS A 42 -6.78 -0.38 -20.50
C HIS A 42 -7.53 -0.34 -21.84
N TYR A 43 -7.25 -1.30 -22.73
CA TYR A 43 -7.96 -1.39 -24.01
C TYR A 43 -9.44 -1.69 -23.84
N LEU A 44 -9.79 -2.54 -22.88
CA LEU A 44 -11.18 -2.82 -22.54
C LEU A 44 -11.91 -1.55 -22.14
N CYS A 45 -11.36 -0.81 -21.18
CA CYS A 45 -11.97 0.40 -20.64
C CYS A 45 -12.08 1.51 -21.68
N LYS A 46 -11.11 1.59 -22.60
CA LYS A 46 -11.04 2.65 -23.61
C LYS A 46 -11.92 2.42 -24.84
N TYR A 47 -12.06 1.18 -25.30
CA TYR A 47 -12.62 0.91 -26.64
C TYR A 47 -13.80 -0.07 -26.66
N TYR A 48 -13.98 -0.88 -25.62
CA TYR A 48 -14.93 -1.99 -25.68
C TYR A 48 -16.38 -1.53 -25.84
N ALA A 49 -16.80 -0.48 -25.13
CA ALA A 49 -18.17 0.04 -25.21
C ALA A 49 -18.51 0.56 -26.62
N GLU A 50 -17.57 1.21 -27.28
CA GLU A 50 -17.74 1.75 -28.64
C GLU A 50 -17.75 0.64 -29.70
N ARG A 51 -16.91 -0.39 -29.55
CA ARG A 51 -16.62 -1.36 -30.61
C ARG A 51 -17.33 -2.70 -30.46
N HIS A 52 -17.85 -2.99 -29.28
CA HIS A 52 -18.63 -4.20 -29.07
C HIS A 52 -19.98 -4.04 -29.78
N SER A 53 -20.16 -4.76 -30.89
CA SER A 53 -21.46 -4.95 -31.50
C SER A 53 -22.17 -6.11 -30.80
N PRO A 54 -23.23 -5.87 -30.00
CA PRO A 54 -24.08 -6.95 -29.54
C PRO A 54 -24.75 -7.54 -30.78
N LYS A 55 -24.27 -8.70 -31.24
CA LYS A 55 -25.05 -9.49 -32.18
C LYS A 55 -26.26 -9.96 -31.40
N GLU A 56 -27.44 -9.60 -31.90
CA GLU A 56 -28.71 -10.15 -31.45
C GLU A 56 -28.71 -11.65 -31.78
N ASP A 57 -28.20 -12.47 -30.86
CA ASP A 57 -28.40 -13.91 -30.93
C ASP A 57 -28.58 -14.48 -29.53
N ASP A 58 -29.50 -15.45 -29.46
CA ASP A 58 -29.79 -16.34 -28.33
C ASP A 58 -30.18 -15.71 -26.98
N GLY A 59 -31.17 -14.80 -26.97
CA GLY A 59 -32.15 -14.65 -25.87
C GLY A 59 -31.65 -14.28 -24.46
N GLN A 60 -30.34 -14.12 -24.27
CA GLN A 60 -29.72 -13.78 -23.01
C GLN A 60 -29.60 -12.25 -22.94
N PRO A 61 -30.11 -11.58 -21.90
CA PRO A 61 -30.05 -10.13 -21.82
C PRO A 61 -28.59 -9.66 -21.81
N THR A 62 -28.19 -8.97 -22.88
CA THR A 62 -26.89 -8.34 -23.15
C THR A 62 -26.59 -7.17 -22.22
N LYS A 63 -26.87 -7.31 -20.92
CA LYS A 63 -26.87 -6.14 -20.05
C LYS A 63 -25.48 -5.74 -19.55
N ASP A 64 -24.47 -6.62 -19.58
CA ASP A 64 -23.13 -6.23 -19.13
C ASP A 64 -21.97 -7.10 -19.70
N CYS A 65 -21.90 -7.33 -21.02
CA CYS A 65 -20.79 -8.08 -21.64
C CYS A 65 -19.40 -7.51 -21.28
N MET A 66 -19.30 -6.18 -21.19
CA MET A 66 -18.09 -5.48 -20.76
C MET A 66 -17.73 -5.81 -19.30
N LEU A 67 -18.72 -5.93 -18.41
CA LEU A 67 -18.48 -6.28 -17.00
C LEU A 67 -17.94 -7.69 -16.88
N ASP A 68 -18.45 -8.63 -17.67
CA ASP A 68 -17.98 -10.01 -17.64
C ASP A 68 -16.56 -10.13 -18.19
N ALA A 69 -16.24 -9.38 -19.26
CA ALA A 69 -14.88 -9.24 -19.75
C ALA A 69 -13.96 -8.60 -18.69
N ALA A 70 -14.42 -7.54 -18.02
CA ALA A 70 -13.67 -6.88 -16.96
C ALA A 70 -13.40 -7.83 -15.78
N LYS A 71 -14.42 -8.55 -15.32
CA LYS A 71 -14.28 -9.57 -14.26
C LYS A 71 -13.27 -10.64 -14.65
N ALA A 72 -13.28 -11.10 -15.89
CA ALA A 72 -12.33 -12.10 -16.36
C ALA A 72 -10.88 -11.58 -16.31
N LEU A 73 -10.64 -10.34 -16.77
CA LEU A 73 -9.31 -9.71 -16.70
C LEU A 73 -8.87 -9.42 -15.26
N ILE A 74 -9.76 -8.89 -14.42
CA ILE A 74 -9.50 -8.63 -12.99
C ILE A 74 -9.11 -9.93 -12.27
N SER A 75 -9.84 -11.02 -12.53
CA SER A 75 -9.54 -12.32 -11.93
C SER A 75 -8.20 -12.89 -12.38
N ALA A 76 -7.78 -12.64 -13.63
CA ALA A 76 -6.51 -13.14 -14.16
C ALA A 76 -5.31 -12.29 -13.73
N ALA A 77 -5.48 -10.97 -13.60
CA ALA A 77 -4.38 -10.04 -13.39
C ALA A 77 -4.78 -8.81 -12.55
N ALA A 78 -5.29 -9.04 -11.33
CA ALA A 78 -5.67 -7.97 -10.41
C ALA A 78 -4.52 -6.98 -10.12
N SER A 79 -3.28 -7.49 -10.03
CA SER A 79 -2.09 -6.67 -9.78
C SER A 79 -1.79 -5.62 -10.85
N SER A 80 -2.37 -5.77 -12.04
CA SER A 80 -2.13 -4.89 -13.18
C SER A 80 -3.10 -3.70 -13.28
N LEU A 81 -4.11 -3.63 -12.41
CA LEU A 81 -5.19 -2.63 -12.52
C LEU A 81 -4.72 -1.20 -12.24
N ASN A 82 -3.72 -1.05 -11.35
CA ASN A 82 -3.13 0.22 -10.97
C ASN A 82 -1.92 0.61 -11.83
N LEU A 83 -1.57 -0.19 -12.84
CA LEU A 83 -0.47 0.17 -13.74
C LEU A 83 -0.89 1.35 -14.60
N GLU A 84 -0.02 2.36 -14.69
CA GLU A 84 -0.21 3.50 -15.58
C GLU A 84 0.35 3.19 -16.97
N ASN A 85 -0.35 3.64 -17.99
CA ASN A 85 0.16 3.67 -19.35
C ASN A 85 1.16 4.83 -19.56
N LYS A 86 1.68 4.99 -20.78
CA LYS A 86 2.63 6.09 -21.10
C LYS A 86 2.04 7.50 -21.00
N ASP A 87 0.73 7.62 -20.97
CA ASP A 87 0.02 8.88 -20.79
C ASP A 87 -0.23 9.18 -19.29
N GLY A 88 0.27 8.32 -18.38
CA GLY A 88 0.04 8.44 -16.94
C GLY A 88 -1.36 8.05 -16.49
N MET A 89 -2.11 7.31 -17.34
CA MET A 89 -3.48 6.90 -17.05
C MET A 89 -3.55 5.42 -16.71
N ASN A 90 -4.26 5.09 -15.62
CA ASN A 90 -4.62 3.72 -15.26
C ASN A 90 -5.94 3.28 -15.92
N ALA A 91 -6.34 2.03 -15.68
CA ALA A 91 -7.54 1.46 -16.29
C ALA A 91 -8.85 2.14 -15.86
N ILE A 92 -8.94 2.62 -14.61
CA ILE A 92 -10.15 3.27 -14.09
C ILE A 92 -10.31 4.67 -14.70
N GLU A 93 -9.22 5.42 -14.83
CA GLU A 93 -9.23 6.74 -15.46
C GLU A 93 -9.67 6.66 -16.91
N LEU A 94 -9.17 5.67 -17.66
CA LEU A 94 -9.67 5.43 -19.02
C LEU A 94 -11.14 5.02 -19.07
N ALA A 95 -11.63 4.25 -18.08
CA ALA A 95 -13.04 3.87 -17.99
C ALA A 95 -13.95 5.08 -17.75
N LEU A 96 -13.49 6.05 -16.95
CA LEU A 96 -14.20 7.30 -16.70
C LEU A 96 -14.20 8.19 -17.95
N ASP A 97 -13.07 8.29 -18.64
CA ASP A 97 -12.92 9.08 -19.88
C ASP A 97 -13.78 8.53 -21.03
N SER A 98 -14.00 7.20 -21.06
CA SER A 98 -14.74 6.51 -22.12
C SER A 98 -16.20 6.21 -21.77
N GLU A 99 -16.76 6.89 -20.75
CA GLU A 99 -18.14 6.71 -20.27
C GLU A 99 -18.54 5.25 -20.00
N ALA A 100 -17.60 4.43 -19.49
CA ALA A 100 -17.90 3.05 -19.16
C ALA A 100 -18.97 2.94 -18.07
N SER A 101 -19.76 1.86 -18.12
CA SER A 101 -20.81 1.59 -17.13
C SER A 101 -20.27 1.64 -15.70
N ILE A 102 -21.04 2.26 -14.78
CA ILE A 102 -20.71 2.33 -13.35
C ILE A 102 -20.44 0.96 -12.73
N HIS A 103 -21.02 -0.12 -13.28
CA HIS A 103 -20.77 -1.48 -12.82
C HIS A 103 -19.34 -1.93 -13.11
N VAL A 104 -18.78 -1.52 -14.26
CA VAL A 104 -17.38 -1.80 -14.63
C VAL A 104 -16.44 -1.03 -13.71
N ILE A 105 -16.71 0.26 -13.48
CA ILE A 105 -15.91 1.09 -12.57
C ILE A 105 -15.91 0.49 -11.16
N LYS A 106 -17.07 0.09 -10.63
CA LYS A 106 -17.18 -0.59 -9.33
C LYS A 106 -16.43 -1.92 -9.29
N ALA A 107 -16.45 -2.68 -10.39
CA ALA A 107 -15.70 -3.94 -10.47
C ALA A 107 -14.20 -3.70 -10.41
N LEU A 108 -13.68 -2.69 -11.14
CA LEU A 108 -12.28 -2.31 -11.12
C LEU A 108 -11.84 -1.85 -9.72
N GLN A 109 -12.60 -0.93 -9.10
CA GLN A 109 -12.34 -0.45 -7.73
C GLN A 109 -12.25 -1.60 -6.73
N LYS A 110 -13.21 -2.55 -6.79
CA LYS A 110 -13.20 -3.74 -5.93
C LYS A 110 -12.03 -4.69 -6.24
N GLY A 111 -11.58 -4.74 -7.49
CA GLY A 111 -10.38 -5.47 -7.89
C GLY A 111 -9.14 -4.89 -7.21
N CYS A 112 -8.95 -3.58 -7.29
CA CYS A 112 -7.84 -2.87 -6.65
C CYS A 112 -7.88 -3.01 -5.11
N GLU A 113 -9.05 -2.88 -4.50
CA GLU A 113 -9.23 -3.06 -3.06
C GLU A 113 -8.77 -4.45 -2.59
N ARG A 114 -9.18 -5.51 -3.30
CA ARG A 114 -8.78 -6.89 -2.96
C ARG A 114 -7.29 -7.11 -3.08
N GLN A 115 -6.64 -6.54 -4.09
CA GLN A 115 -5.20 -6.61 -4.23
C GLN A 115 -4.52 -5.97 -3.01
N HIS A 116 -4.95 -4.77 -2.63
CA HIS A 116 -4.40 -4.07 -1.47
C HIS A 116 -4.62 -4.86 -0.16
N GLN A 117 -5.80 -5.44 0.02
CA GLN A 117 -6.09 -6.32 1.18
C GLN A 117 -5.21 -7.57 1.19
N GLN A 118 -4.95 -8.18 0.03
CA GLN A 118 -4.03 -9.32 -0.07
C GLN A 118 -2.60 -8.93 0.31
N GLU A 119 -2.13 -7.75 -0.12
CA GLU A 119 -0.82 -7.22 0.26
C GLU A 119 -0.73 -6.98 1.77
N ILE A 120 -1.77 -6.42 2.38
CA ILE A 120 -1.84 -6.24 3.84
C ILE A 120 -1.81 -7.60 4.55
N CYS A 121 -2.68 -8.54 4.18
CA CYS A 121 -2.75 -9.86 4.81
C CYS A 121 -1.47 -10.69 4.64
N ASN A 122 -0.83 -10.61 3.47
CA ASN A 122 0.42 -11.32 3.19
C ASN A 122 1.62 -10.63 3.88
N GLY A 123 1.58 -9.30 4.03
CA GLY A 123 2.58 -8.52 4.76
C GLY A 123 2.60 -8.84 6.26
N THR A 124 1.46 -9.15 6.88
CA THR A 124 1.39 -9.54 8.30
C THR A 124 2.07 -10.88 8.59
N SER A 125 2.26 -11.75 7.59
CA SER A 125 3.06 -12.98 7.74
C SER A 125 4.58 -12.76 7.64
N GLN A 126 5.03 -11.61 7.12
CA GLN A 126 6.46 -11.25 7.01
C GLN A 126 6.93 -10.30 8.13
N MET A 127 6.04 -9.58 8.82
CA MET A 127 6.39 -8.67 9.92
C MET A 127 6.65 -9.35 11.27
N SER A 128 6.56 -10.69 11.36
CA SER A 128 6.80 -11.44 12.61
C SER A 128 8.14 -12.17 12.71
N THR A 129 9.06 -12.04 11.75
CA THR A 129 10.42 -12.57 11.95
C THR A 129 11.49 -11.65 11.38
N ASN A 130 12.23 -11.00 12.30
CA ASN A 130 13.63 -10.57 12.19
C ASN A 130 13.94 -9.58 11.04
N THR A 131 14.27 -8.30 11.32
CA THR A 131 15.68 -7.95 11.62
C THR A 131 15.86 -6.64 12.44
N ASP A 132 14.83 -5.82 12.71
CA ASP A 132 15.07 -4.49 13.30
C ASP A 132 14.87 -4.35 14.83
N ASN A 133 14.46 -5.41 15.53
CA ASN A 133 14.20 -5.34 16.98
C ASN A 133 15.42 -5.59 17.88
N SER A 134 16.54 -6.07 17.35
CA SER A 134 17.77 -6.23 18.15
C SER A 134 18.41 -4.90 18.48
N ASN A 135 18.45 -3.98 17.51
CA ASN A 135 19.07 -2.67 17.66
C ASN A 135 18.26 -1.79 18.61
N MET A 136 16.92 -1.79 18.50
CA MET A 136 16.06 -1.03 19.40
C MET A 136 16.13 -1.56 20.84
N LYS A 137 16.21 -2.90 21.03
CA LYS A 137 16.34 -3.50 22.35
C LYS A 137 17.68 -3.15 22.99
N GLN A 138 18.78 -3.20 22.23
CA GLN A 138 20.10 -2.76 22.72
C GLN A 138 20.12 -1.26 23.08
N VAL A 139 19.50 -0.41 22.27
CA VAL A 139 19.41 1.04 22.56
C VAL A 139 18.61 1.28 23.84
N MET A 140 17.48 0.59 24.04
CA MET A 140 16.69 0.71 25.26
C MET A 140 17.42 0.18 26.51
N GLU A 141 18.18 -0.90 26.37
CA GLU A 141 19.01 -1.45 27.45
C GLU A 141 20.13 -0.46 27.85
N GLN A 142 20.80 0.14 26.86
CA GLN A 142 21.84 1.16 27.09
C GLN A 142 21.27 2.41 27.77
N ILE A 143 20.11 2.89 27.34
CA ILE A 143 19.42 4.03 27.96
C ILE A 143 19.05 3.70 29.42
N ALA A 144 18.55 2.49 29.69
CA ALA A 144 18.21 2.06 31.05
C ALA A 144 19.45 2.01 31.96
N GLU A 145 20.59 1.55 31.44
CA GLU A 145 21.86 1.55 32.18
C GLU A 145 22.38 2.97 32.46
N GLU A 146 22.30 3.89 31.50
CA GLU A 146 22.72 5.29 31.72
C GLU A 146 21.85 5.99 32.77
N ILE A 147 20.55 5.74 32.78
CA ILE A 147 19.63 6.28 33.79
C ILE A 147 19.99 5.74 35.19
N ASN A 148 20.40 4.48 35.30
CA ASN A 148 20.82 3.91 36.59
C ASN A 148 22.20 4.43 37.04
N ARG A 149 23.14 4.69 36.12
CA ARG A 149 24.45 5.28 36.45
C ARG A 149 24.34 6.73 36.91
N THR A 150 23.49 7.53 36.25
CA THR A 150 23.25 8.94 36.62
C THR A 150 22.59 9.06 37.99
N LYS A 151 21.61 8.20 38.30
CA LYS A 151 20.99 8.13 39.64
C LYS A 151 21.97 7.75 40.76
N LEU A 152 23.04 7.00 40.45
CA LEU A 152 24.10 6.68 41.43
C LEU A 152 25.09 7.83 41.62
N SER A 153 25.36 8.63 40.57
CA SER A 153 26.26 9.79 40.68
C SER A 153 25.66 10.97 41.45
N GLU A 154 24.33 11.13 41.47
CA GLU A 154 23.66 12.16 42.28
C GLU A 154 23.65 11.83 43.79
N PHE A 155 23.96 10.59 44.18
CA PHE A 155 23.91 10.14 45.59
C PHE A 155 25.27 10.06 46.30
N VAL A 156 26.39 10.35 45.62
CA VAL A 156 27.74 10.32 46.22
C VAL A 156 28.36 11.73 46.23
N HIS A 157 27.84 12.60 47.10
CA HIS A 157 28.65 13.67 47.66
C HIS A 157 29.30 13.20 48.96
N PRO A 158 30.64 13.12 49.07
CA PRO A 158 31.27 12.81 50.35
C PRO A 158 31.05 13.96 51.34
N ARG A 159 30.28 13.68 52.40
CA ARG A 159 30.26 14.49 53.63
C ARG A 159 31.67 14.50 54.22
N VAL A 160 32.41 15.57 53.98
CA VAL A 160 33.65 15.86 54.70
C VAL A 160 33.26 16.30 56.12
N ILE A 161 33.25 15.35 57.05
CA ILE A 161 33.25 15.63 58.49
C ILE A 161 34.69 15.97 58.86
N ARG A 162 35.00 17.25 59.05
CA ARG A 162 36.23 17.67 59.75
C ARG A 162 35.91 17.91 61.21
N SER A 163 36.36 16.98 62.04
CA SER A 163 36.49 17.15 63.49
C SER A 163 37.81 17.84 63.82
N SER A 164 37.76 19.01 64.48
CA SER A 164 38.86 19.48 65.35
C SER A 164 38.44 20.71 66.16
N THR A 165 38.09 20.45 67.42
CA THR A 165 38.58 21.14 68.63
C THR A 165 38.96 22.63 68.59
N SER A 166 38.23 23.40 69.41
CA SER A 166 38.74 24.31 70.46
C SER A 166 39.40 25.65 70.09
N ARG A 167 38.69 26.78 70.34
CA ARG A 167 38.99 27.77 71.42
C ARG A 167 38.29 29.13 71.22
N ARG A 168 37.52 29.52 72.25
CA ARG A 168 37.28 30.87 72.83
C ARG A 168 37.56 32.13 71.99
N LYS A 169 36.54 33.01 71.90
CA LYS A 169 36.38 34.29 72.63
C LYS A 169 35.06 34.95 72.18
N PHE A 170 34.05 35.08 73.04
CA PHE A 170 33.71 36.31 73.78
C PHE A 170 33.73 37.59 72.93
N ARG A 171 32.55 38.12 72.58
CA ARG A 171 32.13 39.50 72.94
C ARG A 171 30.63 39.71 72.67
N SER A 172 29.99 40.35 73.64
CA SER A 172 28.62 40.83 73.72
C SER A 172 28.33 42.02 72.81
N GLU A 173 27.06 42.21 72.44
CA GLU A 173 26.24 43.45 72.53
C GLU A 173 25.03 43.31 71.58
N LYS A 174 23.82 43.11 72.09
CA LYS A 174 22.83 44.10 72.57
C LYS A 174 22.17 44.94 71.46
N ALA A 175 20.84 44.79 71.39
CA ALA A 175 19.81 45.80 71.07
C ALA A 175 19.84 46.36 69.63
N SER A 176 18.80 46.91 69.01
CA SER A 176 17.43 47.34 69.34
C SER A 176 16.76 47.50 67.96
N VAL A 177 15.58 46.95 67.71
CA VAL A 177 14.32 47.71 67.52
C VAL A 177 14.52 49.12 66.97
N ALA A 178 14.14 49.32 65.71
CA ALA A 178 13.25 50.38 65.23
C ALA A 178 12.68 49.95 63.86
#